data_AF-A0A1Z5JZ39-F1
#
_entry.id   AF-A0A1Z5JZ39-F1
#
_cell.length_a   1.000
_cell.length_b   1.000
_cell.length_c   1.000
_cell.angle_alpha   90.00
_cell.angle_beta   90.00
_cell.angle_gamma   90.00
#
_symmetry.space_group_name_H-M   'P 1'
#
loop_
_entity.id
_entity.type
_entity.pdbx_description
1 polymer ?
#
loop_
_entity_poly.entity_id
_entity_poly.type
_entity_poly.pdbx_seq_one_letter_code
_entity_poly.pdbx_strand_id
1 'polypeptide(L)'
;MTSRKLALIMGVANQRSIAWACVQSFLSRNYDCILTYQSARFEKTVQKLIEQKGSSSFGRILGALTRELAEQDLIHKPDIGMTGNHSSLVALTYLGAVRAVPNYQSMGPAKAALEAMVRGLALEYGPTHQLHVNAVSAGPIATAAARGGIRNFSTLQQAVKDTSPLRRNVSAEEVANVVSWLSDSTGVTGQTVYVDGGYSSVVPIAL
;
A
#
# COMPACT_ATOMS: atom_id res chain seq x y z
N MET A 1 28.17 10.00 -4.07
CA MET A 1 27.15 9.26 -3.29
C MET A 1 25.78 9.74 -3.76
N THR A 2 24.96 8.88 -4.34
CA THR A 2 23.58 9.22 -4.69
C THR A 2 22.78 9.45 -3.40
N SER A 3 22.08 10.59 -3.29
CA SER A 3 21.21 10.90 -2.16
C SER A 3 20.14 9.81 -1.97
N ARG A 4 19.87 9.40 -0.72
CA ARG A 4 18.79 8.46 -0.41
C ARG A 4 17.43 9.10 -0.67
N LYS A 5 16.48 8.30 -1.15
CA LYS A 5 15.08 8.72 -1.30
C LYS A 5 14.35 8.59 0.04
N LEU A 6 13.27 9.33 0.23
CA LEU A 6 12.44 9.27 1.43
C LEU A 6 11.09 8.63 1.11
N ALA A 7 10.64 7.70 1.94
CA ALA A 7 9.31 7.09 1.85
C ALA A 7 8.54 7.28 3.15
N LEU A 8 7.35 7.89 3.07
CA LEU A 8 6.36 7.88 4.13
C LEU A 8 5.44 6.67 3.94
N ILE A 9 5.41 5.75 4.90
CA ILE A 9 4.66 4.51 4.81
C ILE A 9 3.59 4.49 5.90
N MET A 10 2.33 4.50 5.47
CA MET A 10 1.19 4.60 6.37
C MET A 10 0.56 3.25 6.68
N GLY A 11 0.02 3.11 7.89
CA GLY A 11 -0.81 1.95 8.28
C GLY A 11 0.00 0.73 8.73
N VAL A 12 1.20 0.93 9.27
CA VAL A 12 1.96 -0.16 9.89
C VAL A 12 1.27 -0.55 11.19
N ALA A 13 0.94 -1.84 11.33
CA ALA A 13 0.28 -2.37 12.52
C ALA A 13 1.09 -3.51 13.16
N ASN A 14 1.60 -4.45 12.36
CA ASN A 14 2.48 -5.53 12.80
C ASN A 14 3.25 -6.12 11.60
N GLN A 15 4.06 -7.16 11.83
CA GLN A 15 4.88 -7.83 10.81
C GLN A 15 4.09 -8.43 9.64
N ARG A 16 2.77 -8.63 9.77
CA ARG A 16 1.90 -9.17 8.71
C ARG A 16 1.21 -8.08 7.89
N SER A 17 1.42 -6.80 8.19
CA SER A 17 0.86 -5.68 7.42
C SER A 17 1.51 -5.60 6.04
N ILE A 18 0.71 -5.30 4.99
CA ILE A 18 1.25 -4.95 3.67
C ILE A 18 2.21 -3.75 3.79
N ALA A 19 1.83 -2.75 4.59
CA ALA A 19 2.67 -1.59 4.88
C ALA A 19 4.05 -2.01 5.44
N TRP A 20 4.14 -3.02 6.30
CA TRP A 20 5.43 -3.49 6.81
C TRP A 20 6.26 -4.19 5.72
N ALA A 21 5.63 -4.97 4.84
CA ALA A 21 6.32 -5.52 3.67
C ALA A 21 6.83 -4.39 2.75
N CYS A 22 6.07 -3.30 2.58
CA CYS A 22 6.55 -2.10 1.89
C CYS A 22 7.81 -1.54 2.58
N VAL A 23 7.82 -1.38 3.90
CA VAL A 23 9.02 -0.93 4.64
C VAL A 23 10.24 -1.77 4.28
N GLN A 24 10.11 -3.10 4.35
CA GLN A 24 11.22 -4.01 4.04
C GLN A 24 11.69 -3.86 2.57
N SER A 25 10.75 -3.73 1.63
CA SER A 25 11.05 -3.51 0.21
C SER A 25 11.79 -2.18 -0.01
N PHE A 26 11.30 -1.07 0.55
CA PHE A 26 11.92 0.25 0.42
C PHE A 26 13.32 0.30 1.07
N LEU A 27 13.49 -0.27 2.27
CA LEU A 27 14.80 -0.35 2.92
C LEU A 27 15.84 -1.05 2.04
N SER A 28 15.44 -2.10 1.30
CA SER A 28 16.33 -2.79 0.37
C SER A 28 16.69 -2.00 -0.89
N ARG A 29 16.02 -0.88 -1.17
CA ARG A 29 16.13 -0.08 -2.40
C ARG A 29 16.66 1.34 -2.19
N ASN A 30 17.48 1.53 -1.14
CA ASN A 30 18.13 2.82 -0.82
C ASN A 30 17.15 3.96 -0.44
N TYR A 31 16.05 3.60 0.24
CA TYR A 31 15.13 4.55 0.85
C TYR A 31 15.35 4.67 2.36
N ASP A 32 15.26 5.90 2.85
CA ASP A 32 14.96 6.19 4.25
C ASP A 32 13.43 6.12 4.42
N CYS A 33 12.95 5.53 5.52
CA CYS A 33 11.51 5.34 5.77
C CYS A 33 11.04 6.08 7.03
N ILE A 34 9.89 6.74 6.92
CA ILE A 34 9.11 7.25 8.06
C ILE A 34 7.81 6.46 8.09
N LEU A 35 7.43 5.97 9.27
CA LEU A 35 6.26 5.11 9.43
C LEU A 35 5.12 5.85 10.14
N THR A 36 3.88 5.53 9.78
CA THR A 36 2.72 5.89 10.60
C THR A 36 1.92 4.68 11.05
N TYR A 37 1.37 4.78 12.25
CA TYR A 37 0.50 3.77 12.85
C TYR A 37 -0.78 4.39 13.40
N GLN A 38 -1.85 3.59 13.47
CA GLN A 38 -3.21 4.12 13.63
C GLN A 38 -3.48 4.76 15.00
N SER A 39 -2.87 4.25 16.07
CA SER A 39 -3.10 4.75 17.42
C SER A 39 -2.01 4.27 18.38
N ALA A 40 -1.91 4.89 19.56
CA ALA A 40 -0.93 4.53 20.61
C ALA A 40 -0.91 3.03 20.96
N ARG A 41 -2.02 2.29 20.76
CA ARG A 41 -2.09 0.83 20.94
C ARG A 41 -1.04 0.07 20.11
N PHE A 42 -0.71 0.57 18.92
CA PHE A 42 0.24 -0.10 18.02
C PHE A 42 1.70 0.28 18.26
N GLU A 43 1.96 1.34 19.02
CA GLU A 43 3.30 1.91 19.22
C GLU A 43 4.33 0.88 19.66
N LYS A 44 4.08 0.16 20.77
CA LYS A 44 4.99 -0.87 21.28
C LYS A 44 5.26 -1.99 20.26
N THR A 45 4.28 -2.32 19.43
CA THR A 45 4.43 -3.34 18.39
C THR A 45 5.32 -2.81 17.26
N VAL A 46 5.08 -1.58 16.82
CA VAL A 46 5.86 -0.94 15.75
C VAL A 46 7.30 -0.69 16.19
N GLN A 47 7.52 -0.22 17.42
CA GLN A 47 8.88 -0.01 17.94
C GLN A 47 9.69 -1.30 17.97
N LYS A 48 9.10 -2.42 18.42
CA LYS A 48 9.76 -3.73 18.35
C LYS A 48 10.15 -4.15 16.93
N LEU A 49 9.33 -3.82 15.93
CA LEU A 49 9.67 -4.10 14.53
C LEU A 49 10.85 -3.25 14.05
N ILE A 50 10.89 -1.98 14.46
CA ILE A 50 12.00 -1.07 14.18
C ILE A 50 13.28 -1.56 14.85
N GLU A 51 13.22 -1.99 16.11
CA GLU A 51 14.40 -2.56 16.80
C GLU A 51 14.95 -3.80 16.09
N GLN A 52 14.07 -4.67 15.57
CA GLN A 52 14.48 -5.91 14.89
C GLN A 52 15.03 -5.71 13.47
N LYS A 53 14.59 -4.67 12.76
CA LYS A 53 14.82 -4.51 11.29
C LYS A 53 15.07 -3.07 10.85
N GLY A 54 15.32 -2.16 11.79
CA GLY A 54 15.30 -0.71 11.56
C GLY A 54 16.44 -0.15 10.73
N SER A 55 17.38 -0.99 10.32
CA SER A 55 18.46 -0.61 9.43
C SER A 55 18.87 -1.77 8.54
N SER A 56 19.15 -1.45 7.29
CA SER A 56 19.78 -2.32 6.30
C SER A 56 21.01 -1.61 5.73
N SER A 57 21.86 -2.31 4.98
CA SER A 57 23.01 -1.68 4.29
C SER A 57 22.59 -0.59 3.28
N PHE A 58 21.32 -0.59 2.85
CA PHE A 58 20.82 0.28 1.79
C PHE A 58 19.96 1.43 2.34
N GLY A 59 19.05 1.15 3.29
CA GLY A 59 18.12 2.13 3.88
C GLY A 59 17.94 1.99 5.38
N ARG A 60 17.31 3.00 6.00
CA ARG A 60 17.06 3.06 7.46
C ARG A 60 15.67 3.61 7.78
N ILE A 61 15.16 3.25 8.95
CA ILE A 61 13.93 3.83 9.49
C ILE A 61 14.31 5.06 10.31
N LEU A 62 13.76 6.23 9.94
CA LEU A 62 14.05 7.51 10.60
C LEU A 62 13.16 7.76 11.82
N GLY A 63 11.97 7.16 11.85
CA GLY A 63 11.03 7.30 12.95
C GLY A 63 9.66 6.70 12.64
N ALA A 64 8.83 6.65 13.68
CA ALA A 64 7.43 6.27 13.58
C ALA A 64 6.58 7.19 14.45
N LEU A 65 5.42 7.59 13.94
CA LEU A 65 4.50 8.48 14.63
C LEU A 65 3.04 8.02 14.47
N THR A 66 2.17 8.49 15.35
CA THR A 66 0.73 8.25 15.20
C THR A 66 0.20 8.95 13.97
N ARG A 67 -0.90 8.43 13.41
CA ARG A 67 -1.60 9.02 12.27
C ARG A 67 -2.01 10.46 12.56
N GLU A 68 -2.51 10.77 13.76
CA GLU A 68 -2.96 12.11 14.13
C GLU A 68 -1.81 13.12 14.12
N LEU A 69 -0.65 12.74 14.65
CA LEU A 69 0.55 13.59 14.62
C LEU A 69 1.05 13.76 13.19
N ALA A 70 1.00 12.70 12.37
CA ALA A 70 1.38 12.78 10.97
C ALA A 70 0.45 13.72 10.21
N GLU A 71 -0.85 13.63 10.43
CA GLU A 71 -1.83 14.53 9.83
C GLU A 71 -1.59 15.97 10.27
N GLN A 72 -1.32 16.25 11.55
CA GLN A 72 -1.02 17.61 12.01
C GLN A 72 0.27 18.17 11.40
N ASP A 73 1.36 17.40 11.39
CA ASP A 73 2.65 17.84 10.85
C ASP A 73 2.67 17.94 9.32
N LEU A 74 1.83 17.14 8.62
CA LEU A 74 1.76 17.10 7.16
C LEU A 74 0.67 18.01 6.58
N ILE A 75 -0.48 18.20 7.24
CA ILE A 75 -1.57 19.08 6.76
C ILE A 75 -1.14 20.56 6.79
N HIS A 76 -0.24 20.94 7.69
CA HIS A 76 0.30 22.31 7.75
C HIS A 76 1.48 22.56 6.79
N LYS A 77 1.87 21.57 5.99
CA LYS A 77 2.88 21.68 4.93
C LYS A 77 2.26 21.24 3.60
N PRO A 78 1.55 22.14 2.89
CA PRO A 78 0.84 21.80 1.65
C PRO A 78 1.78 21.25 0.56
N ASP A 79 3.06 21.65 0.63
CA ASP A 79 4.14 20.92 -0.03
C ASP A 79 4.51 19.75 0.88
N ILE A 80 4.03 18.55 0.57
CA ILE A 80 4.19 17.31 1.35
C ILE A 80 5.67 16.87 1.39
N GLY A 81 6.65 17.74 1.65
CA GLY A 81 8.08 17.44 1.49
C GLY A 81 8.45 16.84 0.13
N MET A 82 7.56 16.95 -0.87
CA MET A 82 7.70 16.40 -2.22
C MET A 82 8.56 17.32 -3.07
N THR A 83 9.68 17.75 -2.49
CA THR A 83 10.57 18.80 -2.99
C THR A 83 11.59 18.27 -4.01
N GLY A 84 11.37 17.06 -4.53
CA GLY A 84 12.21 16.43 -5.54
C GLY A 84 11.52 16.39 -6.91
N ASN A 85 12.32 16.47 -7.98
CA ASN A 85 11.88 16.44 -9.40
C ASN A 85 11.09 15.18 -9.82
N HIS A 86 10.82 14.24 -8.91
CA HIS A 86 10.07 13.02 -9.16
C HIS A 86 9.54 12.45 -7.84
N SER A 87 8.27 12.69 -7.54
CA SER A 87 7.60 12.20 -6.33
C SER A 87 6.46 11.25 -6.69
N SER A 88 6.17 10.26 -5.84
CA SER A 88 5.15 9.26 -6.12
C SER A 88 4.24 9.00 -4.91
N LEU A 89 2.95 8.85 -5.19
CA LEU A 89 1.93 8.40 -4.26
C LEU A 89 1.36 7.08 -4.75
N VAL A 90 1.37 6.05 -3.89
CA VAL A 90 0.79 4.75 -4.19
C VAL A 90 -0.24 4.39 -3.14
N ALA A 91 -1.50 4.27 -3.55
CA ALA A 91 -2.60 3.83 -2.72
C ALA A 91 -2.78 2.30 -2.76
N LEU A 92 -3.35 1.71 -1.71
CA LEU A 92 -3.81 0.31 -1.74
C LEU A 92 -5.32 0.27 -1.90
N THR A 93 -5.78 -0.42 -2.93
CA THR A 93 -7.19 -0.69 -3.23
C THR A 93 -7.46 -2.20 -3.26
N TYR A 94 -8.68 -2.59 -3.60
CA TYR A 94 -9.14 -3.97 -3.66
C TYR A 94 -10.21 -4.10 -4.74
N LEU A 95 -10.36 -5.31 -5.30
CA LEU A 95 -11.32 -5.63 -6.36
C LEU A 95 -12.77 -5.22 -6.05
N GLY A 96 -13.12 -5.11 -4.77
CA GLY A 96 -14.40 -4.57 -4.29
C GLY A 96 -14.74 -3.16 -4.79
N ALA A 97 -13.78 -2.42 -5.34
CA ALA A 97 -13.99 -1.12 -5.98
C ALA A 97 -14.78 -1.22 -7.31
N VAL A 98 -14.61 -2.31 -8.05
CA VAL A 98 -15.15 -2.48 -9.41
C VAL A 98 -16.10 -3.67 -9.53
N ARG A 99 -16.18 -4.53 -8.50
CA ARG A 99 -17.11 -5.67 -8.43
C ARG A 99 -17.70 -5.76 -7.03
N ALA A 100 -18.95 -6.23 -6.95
CA ALA A 100 -19.55 -6.57 -5.66
C ALA A 100 -18.83 -7.78 -5.06
N VAL A 101 -18.20 -7.59 -3.90
CA VAL A 101 -17.57 -8.67 -3.13
C VAL A 101 -18.37 -8.90 -1.85
N PRO A 102 -18.84 -10.14 -1.57
CA PRO A 102 -19.54 -10.46 -0.33
C PRO A 102 -18.74 -10.03 0.90
N ASN A 103 -19.44 -9.50 1.91
CA ASN A 103 -18.86 -9.02 3.17
C ASN A 103 -17.86 -7.85 3.03
N TYR A 104 -17.76 -7.20 1.86
CA TYR A 104 -16.92 -6.02 1.66
C TYR A 104 -17.69 -4.70 1.82
N GLN A 105 -19.02 -4.72 1.70
CA GLN A 105 -19.96 -3.66 2.07
C GLN A 105 -19.50 -2.24 1.67
N SER A 106 -19.54 -1.28 2.61
CA SER A 106 -19.17 0.12 2.41
C SER A 106 -17.70 0.34 2.04
N MET A 107 -16.82 -0.64 2.26
CA MET A 107 -15.43 -0.53 1.80
C MET A 107 -15.35 -0.54 0.27
N GLY A 108 -16.27 -1.20 -0.43
CA GLY A 108 -16.32 -1.21 -1.90
C GLY A 108 -16.44 0.20 -2.48
N PRO A 109 -17.52 0.96 -2.17
CA PRO A 109 -17.66 2.35 -2.58
C PRO A 109 -16.49 3.25 -2.16
N ALA A 110 -15.96 3.07 -0.94
CA ALA A 110 -14.79 3.82 -0.49
C ALA A 110 -13.54 3.55 -1.33
N LYS A 111 -13.31 2.29 -1.74
CA LYS A 111 -12.22 1.92 -2.66
C LYS A 111 -12.45 2.43 -4.09
N ALA A 112 -13.69 2.44 -4.56
CA ALA A 112 -14.04 3.06 -5.85
C ALA A 112 -13.75 4.56 -5.87
N ALA A 113 -14.12 5.27 -4.79
CA ALA A 113 -13.81 6.69 -4.62
C ALA A 113 -12.28 6.93 -4.59
N LEU A 114 -11.54 6.10 -3.87
CA LEU A 114 -10.07 6.16 -3.83
C LEU A 114 -9.44 5.98 -5.23
N GLU A 115 -9.93 5.03 -6.03
CA GLU A 115 -9.43 4.85 -7.40
C GLU A 115 -9.79 6.02 -8.33
N ALA A 116 -10.93 6.68 -8.10
CA ALA A 116 -11.27 7.92 -8.79
C ALA A 116 -10.34 9.07 -8.38
N MET A 117 -10.04 9.21 -7.09
CA MET A 117 -9.10 10.21 -6.58
C MET A 117 -7.70 10.02 -7.15
N VAL A 118 -7.23 8.78 -7.33
CA VAL A 118 -5.93 8.50 -7.96
C VAL A 118 -5.83 9.14 -9.35
N ARG A 119 -6.87 9.05 -10.17
CA ARG A 119 -6.91 9.69 -11.49
C ARG A 119 -6.97 11.22 -11.39
N GLY A 120 -7.80 11.74 -10.48
CA GLY A 120 -7.93 13.17 -10.25
C GLY A 120 -6.61 13.82 -9.81
N LEU A 121 -5.96 13.24 -8.81
CA LEU A 121 -4.68 13.72 -8.28
C LEU A 121 -3.55 13.60 -9.31
N ALA A 122 -3.52 12.52 -10.12
CA ALA A 122 -2.55 12.38 -11.20
C ALA A 122 -2.69 13.51 -12.23
N LEU A 123 -3.93 13.87 -12.60
CA LEU A 123 -4.22 14.96 -13.53
C LEU A 123 -3.84 16.32 -12.95
N GLU A 124 -4.20 16.57 -11.69
CA GLU A 124 -4.01 17.86 -11.02
C GLU A 124 -2.53 18.17 -10.73
N TYR A 125 -1.79 17.18 -10.20
CA TYR A 125 -0.44 17.40 -9.69
C TYR A 125 0.67 16.90 -10.63
N GLY A 126 0.34 16.17 -11.70
CA GLY A 126 1.31 15.75 -12.72
C GLY A 126 2.06 16.92 -13.36
N PRO A 127 1.38 17.94 -13.93
CA PRO A 127 2.04 19.02 -14.66
C PRO A 127 2.91 19.94 -13.79
N THR A 128 2.50 20.19 -12.55
CA THR A 128 3.12 21.19 -11.66
C THR A 128 4.14 20.61 -10.69
N HIS A 129 3.91 19.38 -10.20
CA HIS A 129 4.75 18.75 -9.18
C HIS A 129 5.45 17.49 -9.67
N GLN A 130 5.24 17.09 -10.94
CA GLN A 130 5.71 15.80 -11.48
C GLN A 130 5.34 14.64 -10.53
N LEU A 131 4.12 14.71 -9.96
CA LEU A 131 3.63 13.72 -9.03
C LEU A 131 3.01 12.54 -9.79
N HIS A 132 3.53 11.34 -9.54
CA HIS A 132 2.96 10.11 -10.08
C HIS A 132 2.05 9.44 -9.05
N VAL A 133 0.76 9.39 -9.34
CA VAL A 133 -0.25 8.85 -8.42
C VAL A 133 -0.79 7.55 -8.99
N ASN A 134 -0.63 6.45 -8.25
CA ASN A 134 -1.11 5.14 -8.67
C ASN A 134 -1.82 4.41 -7.52
N ALA A 135 -2.47 3.31 -7.83
CA ALA A 135 -3.01 2.36 -6.87
C ALA A 135 -2.52 0.94 -7.17
N VAL A 136 -2.42 0.12 -6.13
CA VAL A 136 -2.28 -1.32 -6.24
C VAL A 136 -3.55 -1.99 -5.70
N SER A 137 -4.25 -2.72 -6.56
CA SER A 137 -5.37 -3.59 -6.20
C SER A 137 -4.81 -4.95 -5.78
N ALA A 138 -4.64 -5.15 -4.48
CA ALA A 138 -4.05 -6.36 -3.94
C ALA A 138 -5.08 -7.50 -3.84
N GLY A 139 -4.64 -8.74 -4.04
CA GLY A 139 -5.38 -9.93 -3.64
C GLY A 139 -5.55 -10.00 -2.11
N PRO A 140 -6.37 -10.95 -1.61
CA PRO A 140 -6.67 -11.05 -0.20
C PRO A 140 -5.47 -11.55 0.62
N ILE A 141 -4.83 -10.64 1.33
CA ILE A 141 -3.70 -10.93 2.24
C ILE A 141 -4.20 -10.99 3.68
N ALA A 142 -3.77 -12.02 4.42
CA ALA A 142 -4.21 -12.31 5.77
C ALA A 142 -3.60 -11.38 6.84
N THR A 143 -3.90 -10.09 6.72
CA THR A 143 -3.52 -9.03 7.66
C THR A 143 -4.44 -9.01 8.88
N ALA A 144 -4.08 -8.26 9.93
CA ALA A 144 -4.97 -8.06 11.09
C ALA A 144 -6.28 -7.36 10.69
N ALA A 145 -6.20 -6.35 9.82
CA ALA A 145 -7.37 -5.63 9.33
C ALA A 145 -8.30 -6.53 8.51
N ALA A 146 -7.75 -7.34 7.60
CA ALA A 146 -8.56 -8.24 6.77
C ALA A 146 -9.23 -9.33 7.61
N ARG A 147 -8.50 -9.97 8.54
CA ARG A 147 -9.06 -11.01 9.42
C ARG A 147 -10.12 -10.48 10.39
N GLY A 148 -9.95 -9.27 10.91
CA GLY A 148 -10.90 -8.66 11.84
C GLY A 148 -12.08 -7.95 11.17
N GLY A 149 -11.90 -7.46 9.94
CA GLY A 149 -12.87 -6.62 9.24
C GLY A 149 -13.72 -7.33 8.17
N ILE A 150 -13.29 -8.49 7.66
CA ILE A 150 -13.99 -9.22 6.60
C ILE A 150 -14.54 -10.53 7.16
N ARG A 151 -15.87 -10.65 7.22
CA ARG A 151 -16.53 -11.91 7.59
C ARG A 151 -16.21 -13.00 6.56
N ASN A 152 -15.92 -14.21 7.03
CA ASN A 152 -15.54 -15.39 6.21
C ASN A 152 -14.31 -15.15 5.31
N PHE A 153 -13.31 -14.43 5.81
CA PHE A 153 -12.09 -14.11 5.06
C PHE A 153 -11.34 -15.36 4.54
N SER A 154 -11.29 -16.45 5.30
CA SER A 154 -10.65 -17.70 4.87
C SER A 154 -11.34 -18.30 3.64
N THR A 155 -12.67 -18.29 3.60
CA THR A 155 -13.46 -18.74 2.43
C THR A 155 -13.17 -17.86 1.22
N LEU A 156 -13.08 -16.55 1.41
CA LEU A 156 -12.70 -15.62 0.34
C LEU A 156 -11.30 -15.93 -0.20
N GLN A 157 -10.32 -16.16 0.66
CA GLN A 157 -8.97 -16.55 0.24
C GLN A 157 -8.93 -17.90 -0.49
N GLN A 158 -9.76 -18.85 -0.08
CA GLN A 158 -9.85 -20.15 -0.74
C GLN A 158 -10.46 -19.99 -2.14
N ALA A 159 -11.55 -19.25 -2.28
CA ALA A 159 -12.18 -18.97 -3.58
C ALA A 159 -11.23 -18.26 -4.55
N VAL A 160 -10.46 -17.27 -4.06
CA VAL A 160 -9.43 -16.60 -4.88
C VAL A 160 -8.33 -17.56 -5.30
N LYS A 161 -7.82 -18.37 -4.36
CA LYS A 161 -6.83 -19.41 -4.68
C LYS A 161 -7.35 -20.36 -5.76
N ASP A 162 -8.57 -20.86 -5.62
CA ASP A 162 -9.11 -21.87 -6.53
C ASP A 162 -9.42 -21.32 -7.91
N THR A 163 -9.72 -20.01 -8.03
CA THR A 163 -10.14 -19.38 -9.30
C THR A 163 -9.02 -18.64 -10.01
N SER A 164 -8.05 -18.09 -9.28
CA SER A 164 -6.94 -17.32 -9.86
C SER A 164 -6.13 -18.16 -10.86
N PRO A 165 -5.68 -17.58 -12.00
CA PRO A 165 -4.75 -18.23 -12.92
C PRO A 165 -3.51 -18.83 -12.26
N LEU A 166 -2.93 -18.18 -11.25
CA LEU A 166 -1.77 -18.71 -10.53
C LEU A 166 -2.11 -19.80 -9.51
N ARG A 167 -3.40 -20.11 -9.27
CA ARG A 167 -3.89 -21.12 -8.32
C ARG A 167 -3.31 -21.00 -6.90
N ARG A 168 -3.00 -19.76 -6.48
CA ARG A 168 -2.44 -19.42 -5.17
C ARG A 168 -2.82 -18.01 -4.75
N ASN A 169 -2.78 -17.76 -3.44
CA ASN A 169 -2.86 -16.40 -2.93
C ASN A 169 -1.51 -15.68 -3.09
N VAL A 170 -1.57 -14.38 -3.35
CA VAL A 170 -0.39 -13.52 -3.36
C VAL A 170 0.08 -13.19 -1.94
N SER A 171 1.36 -12.83 -1.81
CA SER A 171 1.96 -12.42 -0.54
C SER A 171 2.02 -10.89 -0.39
N ALA A 172 2.28 -10.42 0.84
CA ALA A 172 2.49 -8.99 1.11
C ALA A 172 3.76 -8.46 0.44
N GLU A 173 4.78 -9.30 0.31
CA GLU A 173 6.05 -9.01 -0.36
C GLU A 173 5.84 -8.83 -1.87
N GLU A 174 5.02 -9.66 -2.51
CA GLU A 174 4.68 -9.50 -3.93
C GLU A 174 3.98 -8.16 -4.20
N VAL A 175 3.06 -7.76 -3.31
CA VAL A 175 2.41 -6.45 -3.37
C VAL A 175 3.41 -5.31 -3.13
N ALA A 176 4.27 -5.44 -2.12
CA ALA A 176 5.28 -4.44 -1.78
C ALA A 176 6.30 -4.23 -2.91
N ASN A 177 6.67 -5.27 -3.63
CA ASN A 177 7.54 -5.17 -4.80
C ASN A 177 6.93 -4.28 -5.87
N VAL A 178 5.64 -4.47 -6.19
CA VAL A 178 4.92 -3.62 -7.17
C VAL A 178 4.75 -2.19 -6.66
N VAL A 179 4.42 -2.00 -5.38
CA VAL A 179 4.33 -0.66 -4.77
C VAL A 179 5.64 0.09 -4.94
N SER A 180 6.76 -0.54 -4.57
CA SER A 180 8.07 0.10 -4.68
C SER A 180 8.46 0.34 -6.14
N TRP A 181 8.08 -0.54 -7.07
CA TRP A 181 8.33 -0.33 -8.51
C TRP A 181 7.55 0.87 -9.03
N LEU A 182 6.28 1.00 -8.68
CA LEU A 182 5.47 2.17 -9.01
C LEU A 182 6.07 3.46 -8.44
N SER A 183 6.64 3.41 -7.24
CA SER A 183 7.31 4.57 -6.62
C SER A 183 8.59 5.02 -7.33
N ASP A 184 9.23 4.13 -8.08
CA ASP A 184 10.39 4.46 -8.93
C ASP A 184 10.01 4.73 -10.39
N SER A 185 8.78 4.42 -10.79
CA SER A 185 8.34 4.50 -12.18
C SER A 185 8.17 5.94 -12.64
N THR A 186 8.80 6.27 -13.78
CA THR A 186 8.72 7.61 -14.39
C THR A 186 7.67 7.72 -15.50
N GLY A 187 7.03 6.61 -15.87
CA GLY A 187 6.08 6.57 -17.01
C GLY A 187 4.67 6.11 -16.64
N VAL A 188 4.41 5.84 -15.36
CA VAL A 188 3.14 5.27 -14.90
C VAL A 188 2.50 6.20 -13.89
N THR A 189 1.33 6.75 -14.23
CA THR A 189 0.50 7.57 -13.36
C THR A 189 -0.99 7.37 -13.68
N GLY A 190 -1.86 7.62 -12.72
CA GLY A 190 -3.30 7.44 -12.80
C GLY A 190 -3.77 5.99 -12.90
N GLN A 191 -2.90 4.99 -12.67
CA GLN A 191 -3.21 3.58 -12.89
C GLN A 191 -3.60 2.83 -11.61
N THR A 192 -4.49 1.86 -11.75
CA THR A 192 -4.72 0.79 -10.77
C THR A 192 -4.08 -0.49 -11.28
N VAL A 193 -2.99 -0.93 -10.64
CA VAL A 193 -2.28 -2.18 -10.99
C VAL A 193 -2.77 -3.33 -10.12
N TYR A 194 -3.15 -4.45 -10.72
CA TYR A 194 -3.64 -5.62 -10.00
C TYR A 194 -2.51 -6.57 -9.61
N VAL A 195 -2.50 -6.98 -8.34
CA VAL A 195 -1.56 -7.96 -7.78
C VAL A 195 -2.37 -8.99 -7.00
N ASP A 196 -3.02 -9.90 -7.73
CA ASP A 196 -4.03 -10.81 -7.18
C ASP A 196 -3.95 -12.23 -7.79
N GLY A 197 -2.81 -12.57 -8.38
CA GLY A 197 -2.61 -13.86 -9.06
C GLY A 197 -3.44 -14.02 -10.35
N GLY A 198 -3.97 -12.91 -10.88
CA GLY A 198 -4.83 -12.86 -12.07
C GLY A 198 -6.31 -13.07 -11.75
N TYR A 199 -6.73 -13.04 -10.48
CA TYR A 199 -8.13 -13.28 -10.13
C TYR A 199 -9.08 -12.26 -10.79
N SER A 200 -8.66 -10.99 -10.88
CA SER A 200 -9.43 -9.94 -11.55
C SER A 200 -9.62 -10.15 -13.05
N SER A 201 -8.73 -10.88 -13.73
CA SER A 201 -8.81 -11.06 -15.19
C SER A 201 -9.72 -12.21 -15.63
N VAL A 202 -10.28 -12.97 -14.68
CA VAL A 202 -11.12 -14.13 -14.97
C VAL A 202 -12.54 -13.97 -14.43
N VAL A 203 -13.44 -14.76 -15.00
CA VAL A 203 -14.78 -15.00 -14.47
C VAL A 203 -14.76 -16.34 -13.75
N PRO A 204 -15.20 -16.42 -12.48
CA PRO A 204 -15.37 -17.71 -11.81
C PRO A 204 -16.49 -18.49 -12.52
N ILE A 205 -16.12 -19.51 -13.30
CA ILE A 205 -17.07 -20.43 -13.93
C ILE A 205 -16.91 -21.78 -13.23
N ALA A 206 -18.01 -22.32 -12.70
CA ALA A 206 -18.07 -23.72 -12.30
C ALA A 206 -18.35 -24.55 -13.55
N LEU A 207 -17.34 -25.30 -14.02
CA LEU A 207 -17.48 -26.29 -15.08
C LEU A 207 -17.68 -27.67 -14.49
#